data_AF-A0A2D4VHR8-F1
#
_entry.id   AF-A0A2D4VHR8-F1
#
_cell.length_a   1.000
_cell.length_b   1.000
_cell.length_c   1.000
_cell.angle_alpha   90.00
_cell.angle_beta   90.00
_cell.angle_gamma   90.00
#
_symmetry.space_group_name_H-M   'P 1'
#
loop_
_entity.id
_entity.type
_entity.pdbx_description
1 polymer ?
#
loop_
_entity_poly.entity_id
_entity_poly.type
_entity_poly.pdbx_seq_one_letter_code
_entity_poly.pdbx_strand_id
1 'polypeptide(L)'
;MSEFKQMLDGYRLVTAEILYRMPDHPTLLQSYLWQHYDLEPKYPELQRFLDFWDRELEGPIHSVKVATRRLISPSEMRRADFYTVH
;
A
#
# COMPACT_ATOMS: atom_id res chain seq x y z
N MET A 1 19.45 0.58 -3.90
CA MET A 1 19.52 2.06 -3.93
C MET A 1 18.94 2.57 -2.62
N SER A 2 19.55 3.58 -1.97
CA SER A 2 19.10 4.09 -0.66
C SER A 2 17.69 4.71 -0.75
N GLU A 3 16.84 4.51 0.26
CA GLU A 3 15.50 5.13 0.38
C GLU A 3 15.55 6.65 0.25
N PHE A 4 16.61 7.27 0.79
CA PHE A 4 16.83 8.71 0.66
C PHE A 4 16.97 9.16 -0.80
N LYS A 5 17.60 8.34 -1.65
CA LYS A 5 17.75 8.65 -3.08
C LYS A 5 16.39 8.61 -3.79
N GLN A 6 15.55 7.62 -3.49
CA GLN A 6 14.20 7.56 -4.06
C GLN A 6 13.37 8.78 -3.66
N MET A 7 13.48 9.23 -2.41
CA MET A 7 12.83 10.45 -1.95
C MET A 7 13.30 11.70 -2.71
N LEU A 8 14.60 11.80 -3.01
CA LEU A 8 15.13 12.89 -3.84
C LEU A 8 14.61 12.82 -5.29
N ASP A 9 14.40 11.61 -5.81
CA ASP A 9 13.85 11.36 -7.15
C ASP A 9 12.32 11.56 -7.22
N GLY A 10 11.70 12.05 -6.14
CA GLY A 10 10.28 12.41 -6.08
C GLY A 10 9.35 11.29 -5.59
N TYR A 11 9.89 10.11 -5.27
CA TYR A 11 9.11 9.03 -4.68
C TYR A 11 8.71 9.36 -3.25
N ARG A 12 7.53 8.88 -2.85
CA ARG A 12 7.01 9.02 -1.49
C ARG A 12 6.54 7.67 -0.99
N LEU A 13 6.59 7.49 0.33
CA LEU A 13 5.99 6.31 0.94
C LEU A 13 4.46 6.39 0.75
N VAL A 14 3.93 5.44 0.00
CA VAL A 14 2.50 5.29 -0.31
C VAL A 14 1.99 4.04 0.39
N THR A 15 0.81 4.15 1.00
CA THR A 15 0.09 3.03 1.58
C THR A 15 -1.20 2.80 0.79
N ALA A 16 -1.47 1.56 0.43
CA ALA A 16 -2.73 1.16 -0.20
C ALA A 16 -3.40 0.06 0.63
N GLU A 17 -4.66 0.28 1.00
CA GLU A 17 -5.53 -0.78 1.50
C GLU A 17 -6.21 -1.46 0.32
N ILE A 18 -5.96 -2.75 0.15
CA ILE A 18 -6.54 -3.58 -0.92
C ILE A 18 -7.52 -4.54 -0.27
N LEU A 19 -8.81 -4.36 -0.58
CA LEU A 19 -9.84 -5.31 -0.21
C LEU A 19 -10.04 -6.30 -1.36
N TYR A 20 -10.06 -7.59 -1.05
CA TYR A 20 -10.27 -8.67 -2.01
C TYR A 20 -11.21 -9.73 -1.45
N ARG A 21 -11.80 -10.54 -2.33
CA ARG A 21 -12.66 -11.66 -1.94
C ARG A 21 -11.86 -12.94 -1.83
N MET A 22 -12.16 -13.74 -0.81
CA MET A 22 -11.60 -15.07 -0.69
C MET A 22 -12.16 -16.00 -1.80
N PRO A 23 -11.31 -16.74 -2.54
CA PRO A 23 -11.75 -17.59 -3.64
C PRO A 23 -12.76 -18.68 -3.22
N ASP A 24 -12.54 -19.27 -2.05
CA ASP A 24 -13.37 -20.30 -1.42
C ASP A 24 -14.60 -19.72 -0.71
N HIS A 25 -14.53 -18.46 -0.28
CA HIS A 25 -15.61 -17.75 0.43
C HIS A 25 -15.86 -16.34 -0.14
N PRO A 26 -16.56 -16.20 -1.29
CA PRO A 26 -16.68 -14.93 -2.01
C PRO A 26 -17.40 -13.81 -1.24
N THR A 27 -18.19 -14.15 -0.23
CA THR A 27 -18.87 -13.18 0.65
C THR A 27 -17.92 -12.55 1.67
N LEU A 28 -16.78 -13.18 1.95
CA LEU A 28 -15.77 -12.69 2.88
C LEU A 28 -14.84 -11.72 2.16
N LEU A 29 -14.71 -10.52 2.72
CA LEU A 29 -13.70 -9.53 2.31
C LEU A 29 -12.51 -9.61 3.25
N GLN A 30 -11.31 -9.68 2.68
CA GLN A 30 -10.06 -9.59 3.41
C GLN A 30 -9.30 -8.33 2.99
N SER A 31 -8.56 -7.75 3.93
CA SER A 31 -7.72 -6.57 3.71
C SER A 31 -6.25 -6.97 3.61
N TYR A 32 -5.56 -6.42 2.61
CA TYR A 32 -4.11 -6.46 2.46
C TYR A 32 -3.56 -5.04 2.45
N LEU A 33 -2.61 -4.77 3.34
CA LEU A 33 -1.95 -3.47 3.43
C LEU A 33 -0.67 -3.50 2.60
N TRP A 34 -0.69 -2.83 1.46
CA TRP A 34 0.48 -2.61 0.64
C TRP A 34 1.15 -1.30 1.05
N GLN A 35 2.48 -1.30 1.17
CA GLN A 35 3.23 -0.09 1.44
C GLN A 35 4.55 -0.10 0.66
N HIS A 36 4.75 0.90 -0.20
CA HIS A 36 5.97 1.04 -0.98
C HIS A 36 6.26 2.49 -1.35
N TYR A 37 7.48 2.77 -1.77
CA TYR A 37 7.80 4.05 -2.39
C TYR A 37 7.19 4.11 -3.79
N ASP A 38 6.45 5.18 -4.09
CA ASP A 38 5.77 5.34 -5.38
C ASP A 38 5.69 6.81 -5.81
N LEU A 39 5.30 7.05 -7.07
CA LEU A 39 5.20 8.36 -7.69
C LEU A 39 3.75 8.85 -7.79
N GLU A 40 3.36 9.78 -6.93
CA GLU A 40 2.08 10.49 -7.04
C GLU A 40 2.01 11.38 -8.29
N PRO A 41 0.85 11.50 -8.97
CA PRO A 41 -0.42 10.78 -8.76
C PRO A 41 -0.54 9.51 -9.64
N LYS A 42 0.55 9.06 -10.26
CA LYS A 42 0.53 7.98 -11.26
C LYS A 42 0.57 6.58 -10.66
N TYR A 43 1.21 6.44 -9.50
CA TYR A 43 1.37 5.19 -8.76
C TYR A 43 1.83 3.98 -9.60
N PRO A 44 2.91 4.11 -10.40
CA PRO A 44 3.39 3.02 -11.26
C PRO A 44 3.75 1.73 -10.49
N GLU A 45 4.23 1.82 -9.25
CA GLU A 45 4.58 0.63 -8.46
C GLU A 45 3.34 -0.08 -7.94
N LEU A 46 2.34 0.67 -7.47
CA LEU A 46 1.05 0.12 -7.09
C LEU A 46 0.35 -0.52 -8.30
N GLN A 47 0.35 0.13 -9.47
CA GLN A 47 -0.24 -0.44 -10.68
C GLN A 47 0.42 -1.78 -11.03
N ARG A 48 1.75 -1.85 -11.04
CA ARG A 48 2.48 -3.09 -11.29
C ARG A 48 2.12 -4.19 -10.28
N PHE A 49 1.93 -3.83 -9.01
CA PHE A 49 1.52 -4.77 -7.98
C PHE A 49 0.09 -5.29 -8.20
N LEU A 50 -0.84 -4.42 -8.59
CA LEU A 50 -2.22 -4.82 -8.90
C LEU A 50 -2.28 -5.71 -10.16
N ASP A 51 -1.48 -5.41 -11.18
CA ASP A 51 -1.35 -6.26 -12.37
C ASP A 51 -0.78 -7.65 -12.02
N PHE A 52 0.21 -7.69 -11.13
CA PHE A 52 0.71 -8.96 -10.59
C PHE A 52 -0.38 -9.70 -9.81
N TRP A 53 -1.15 -8.99 -8.99
CA TRP A 53 -2.23 -9.57 -8.20
C TRP A 53 -3.27 -10.24 -9.10
N ASP A 54 -3.76 -9.53 -10.10
CA ASP A 54 -4.77 -10.04 -11.04
C ASP A 54 -4.30 -11.29 -11.80
N ARG A 55 -2.99 -11.37 -12.08
CA ARG A 55 -2.40 -12.51 -12.81
C ARG A 55 -2.12 -13.73 -11.93
N GLU A 56 -1.70 -13.54 -10.69
CA GLU A 56 -1.09 -14.61 -9.88
C GLU A 56 -1.91 -14.98 -8.64
N LEU A 57 -2.86 -14.15 -8.19
CA LEU A 57 -3.68 -14.40 -7.01
C LEU A 57 -5.12 -14.74 -7.41
N GLU A 58 -5.66 -15.81 -6.82
CA GLU A 58 -7.02 -16.30 -7.12
C GLU A 58 -8.14 -15.37 -6.60
N GLY A 59 -7.82 -14.48 -5.64
CA GLY A 59 -8.80 -13.63 -4.96
C GLY A 59 -9.03 -12.31 -5.71
N PRO A 60 -10.21 -12.07 -6.31
CA PRO A 60 -10.46 -10.87 -7.08
C PRO A 60 -10.49 -9.64 -6.17
N ILE A 61 -9.84 -8.57 -6.62
CA ILE A 61 -9.83 -7.29 -5.91
C ILE A 61 -11.24 -6.71 -5.94
N HIS A 62 -11.72 -6.31 -4.76
CA HIS A 62 -12.98 -5.60 -4.58
C HIS A 62 -12.78 -4.09 -4.65
N SER A 63 -11.78 -3.56 -3.94
CA SER A 63 -11.49 -2.12 -3.93
C SER A 63 -10.08 -1.82 -3.47
N VAL A 64 -9.51 -0.72 -3.97
CA VAL A 64 -8.20 -0.21 -3.52
C VAL A 64 -8.39 1.22 -3.02
N LYS A 65 -7.91 1.51 -1.81
CA LYS A 65 -7.86 2.86 -1.22
C LYS A 65 -6.42 3.27 -1.02
N VAL A 66 -6.02 4.37 -1.65
CA VAL A 66 -4.64 4.90 -1.55
C VAL A 66 -4.60 6.03 -0.53
N ALA A 67 -3.74 5.89 0.46
CA ALA A 67 -3.38 6.94 1.40
C ALA A 67 -1.94 7.36 1.12
N THR A 68 -1.76 8.63 0.76
CA THR A 68 -0.42 9.19 0.58
C THR A 68 -0.08 10.12 1.72
N ARG A 69 1.06 9.87 2.37
CA ARG A 69 1.58 10.80 3.37
C ARG A 69 2.38 11.86 2.62
N ARG A 70 1.75 13.00 2.32
CA ARG A 70 2.53 14.21 1.99
C ARG A 70 3.48 14.44 3.15
N LEU A 71 4.80 14.38 2.89
CA LEU A 71 5.85 14.51 3.89
C LEU A 71 5.51 15.59 4.92
N ILE A 72 5.16 15.09 6.09
CA ILE A 72 5.34 15.64 7.42
C ILE A 72 6.33 16.81 7.38
N SER A 73 5.86 18.04 7.65
CA SER A 73 6.76 19.09 8.17
C SER A 73 7.48 18.51 9.41
N PRO A 74 8.71 18.92 9.77
CA PRO A 74 9.52 18.32 10.85
C PRO A 74 8.79 18.00 12.19
N SER A 75 7.63 18.60 12.41
CA SER A 75 6.71 18.50 13.55
C SER A 75 5.90 17.19 13.71
N GLU A 76 5.70 16.31 12.72
CA GLU A 76 4.77 15.15 12.87
C GLU A 76 5.44 13.77 13.07
N MET A 77 6.52 13.71 13.85
CA MET A 77 7.01 12.44 14.40
C MET A 77 5.98 11.91 15.42
N ARG A 78 5.04 11.09 14.96
CA ARG A 78 4.12 10.35 15.84
C ARG A 78 4.75 9.01 16.19
N ARG A 79 5.02 8.81 17.48
CA ARG A 79 5.47 7.53 18.05
C ARG A 79 4.34 6.51 17.83
N ALA A 80 4.64 5.38 17.20
CA ALA A 80 3.71 4.26 17.11
C ALA A 80 3.96 3.35 18.32
N ASP A 81 2.94 3.16 19.15
CA ASP A 81 2.95 2.15 20.21
C ASP A 81 2.50 0.82 19.58
N PHE A 82 3.33 -0.22 19.70
CA PHE A 82 2.99 -1.56 19.23
C PHE A 82 2.36 -2.34 20.38
N TYR A 83 1.17 -2.90 20.17
CA TYR A 83 0.56 -3.88 21.08
C TYR A 83 0.43 -5.21 20.34
N THR A 84 1.01 -6.26 20.90
CA THR A 84 0.84 -7.65 20.44
C THR A 84 -0.35 -8.24 21.18
N VAL A 85 -1.37 -8.68 20.45
CA VAL A 85 -2.47 -9.48 21.01
C VAL A 85 -2.09 -10.95 20.89
N HIS A 86 -2.09 -11.66 22.02
CA HIS A 86 -1.85 -13.12 22.13
C HIS A 86 -3.11 -13.91 21.82
#